data_AF-A0A6M5YTB7-F1
#
_entry.id   AF-A0A6M5YTB7-F1
#
_cell.length_a   1.000
_cell.length_b   1.000
_cell.length_c   1.000
_cell.angle_alpha   90.00
_cell.angle_beta   90.00
_cell.angle_gamma   90.00
#
_symmetry.space_group_name_H-M   'P 1'
#
loop_
_entity.id
_entity.type
_entity.pdbx_description
1 polymer ?
#
loop_
_entity_poly.entity_id
_entity_poly.type
_entity_poly.pdbx_seq_one_letter_code
_entity_poly.pdbx_strand_id
1 'polypeptide(L)'
;MFYSVTRTCLLLCVAAFTISVGSGQPLDGNKEGPKLRTVRPTYTAFPDLKSRNWSEIKDGKAAPVPPAPAIAADAPPLLKVRYEQFQEGLAFQDRVEEIIRLGVYDSRSFREYLSMTTETYRLAAGLEEKPAKRVPWYETRVVRLKEFEKFIEMRVQNGFDPPQNLHAARFSRLQAEADLLQLKAEVEKAAK
;
A
#
# COMPACT_ATOMS: atom_id res chain seq x y z
N MET A 1 58.51 30.45 -3.36
CA MET A 1 58.00 29.62 -2.27
C MET A 1 57.10 28.57 -2.90
N PHE A 2 57.62 27.35 -3.05
CA PHE A 2 56.95 26.26 -3.77
C PHE A 2 56.15 25.42 -2.79
N TYR A 3 54.83 25.28 -3.02
CA TYR A 3 53.99 24.38 -2.24
C TYR A 3 54.01 22.98 -2.88
N SER A 4 54.43 22.02 -2.06
CA SER A 4 54.53 20.59 -2.34
C SER A 4 53.13 19.97 -2.48
N VAL A 5 52.90 19.26 -3.58
CA VAL A 5 51.67 18.50 -3.86
C VAL A 5 51.86 17.07 -3.35
N THR A 6 51.24 16.73 -2.23
CA THR A 6 51.20 15.36 -1.70
C THR A 6 50.17 14.55 -2.49
N ARG A 7 50.65 13.68 -3.37
CA ARG A 7 49.86 12.62 -4.02
C ARG A 7 49.46 11.56 -3.00
N THR A 8 48.19 11.54 -2.60
CA THR A 8 47.61 10.45 -1.84
C THR A 8 47.15 9.36 -2.80
N CYS A 9 47.88 8.24 -2.85
CA CYS A 9 47.46 7.02 -3.56
C CYS A 9 46.23 6.43 -2.87
N LEU A 10 45.07 6.50 -3.52
CA LEU A 10 43.87 5.77 -3.11
C LEU A 10 44.01 4.32 -3.61
N LEU A 11 44.35 3.40 -2.69
CA LEU A 11 44.32 1.96 -2.93
C LEU A 11 42.87 1.49 -3.04
N LEU A 12 42.46 1.12 -4.26
CA LEU A 12 41.20 0.43 -4.54
C LEU A 12 41.32 -1.03 -4.08
N CYS A 13 40.84 -1.32 -2.86
CA CYS A 13 40.57 -2.70 -2.42
C CYS A 13 39.23 -3.16 -3.02
N VAL A 14 39.29 -3.85 -4.15
CA VAL A 14 38.15 -4.59 -4.72
C VAL A 14 37.93 -5.83 -3.84
N ALA A 15 37.06 -5.71 -2.83
CA ALA A 15 36.58 -6.86 -2.08
C ALA A 15 35.61 -7.65 -2.97
N ALA A 16 36.12 -8.71 -3.59
CA ALA A 16 35.31 -9.71 -4.26
C ALA A 16 34.45 -10.44 -3.22
N PHE A 17 33.20 -10.02 -3.05
CA PHE A 17 32.19 -10.83 -2.38
C PHE A 17 31.88 -12.03 -3.29
N THR A 18 32.52 -13.16 -3.00
CA THR A 18 32.06 -14.45 -3.48
C THR A 18 30.71 -14.73 -2.83
N ILE A 19 29.64 -14.50 -3.58
CA ILE A 19 28.30 -14.96 -3.21
C ILE A 19 28.41 -16.48 -3.15
N SER A 20 28.47 -17.03 -1.94
CA SER A 20 28.33 -18.47 -1.71
C SER A 20 26.96 -18.86 -2.22
N VAL A 21 26.91 -19.38 -3.44
CA VAL A 21 25.73 -20.03 -4.00
C VAL A 21 25.60 -21.31 -3.19
N GLY A 22 24.89 -21.23 -2.06
CA GLY A 22 24.54 -22.39 -1.28
C GLY A 22 23.85 -23.37 -2.21
N SER A 23 24.54 -24.47 -2.52
CA SER A 23 24.00 -25.61 -3.24
C SER A 23 22.87 -26.19 -2.42
N GLY A 24 21.68 -25.62 -2.61
CA GLY A 24 20.44 -26.11 -2.02
C GLY A 24 20.27 -27.55 -2.47
N GLN A 25 20.26 -28.47 -1.50
CA GLN A 25 19.90 -29.86 -1.76
C GLN A 25 18.57 -29.88 -2.52
N PRO A 26 18.46 -30.70 -3.58
CA PRO A 26 17.18 -30.92 -4.23
C PRO A 26 16.21 -31.43 -3.17
N LEU A 27 15.12 -30.69 -2.95
CA LEU A 27 14.06 -31.09 -2.04
C LEU A 27 13.43 -32.37 -2.60
N ASP A 28 13.74 -33.47 -1.94
CA ASP A 28 13.27 -34.80 -2.27
C ASP A 28 11.72 -34.85 -2.22
N GLY A 29 11.14 -35.29 -3.33
CA GLY A 29 9.79 -35.81 -3.49
C GLY A 29 8.68 -35.34 -2.55
N ASN A 30 7.86 -34.40 -3.04
CA ASN A 30 6.40 -34.48 -3.01
C ASN A 30 5.70 -34.63 -1.63
N LYS A 31 6.28 -34.09 -0.55
CA LYS A 31 5.49 -33.86 0.66
C LYS A 31 4.70 -32.57 0.47
N GLU A 32 3.43 -32.69 0.10
CA GLU A 32 2.48 -31.57 0.19
C GLU A 32 2.66 -30.95 1.59
N GLY A 33 3.24 -29.75 1.64
CA GLY A 33 3.36 -29.02 2.89
C GLY A 33 1.99 -28.88 3.53
N PRO A 34 1.90 -28.71 4.86
CA PRO A 34 0.63 -28.58 5.56
C PRO A 34 -0.23 -27.54 4.83
N LYS A 35 -1.35 -27.99 4.23
CA LYS A 35 -2.30 -27.12 3.56
C LYS A 35 -2.77 -26.12 4.60
N LEU A 36 -2.24 -24.89 4.54
CA LEU A 36 -2.67 -23.80 5.39
C LEU A 36 -4.19 -23.76 5.28
N ARG A 37 -4.89 -24.00 6.40
CA ARG A 37 -6.35 -23.87 6.43
C ARG A 37 -6.64 -22.43 6.04
N THR A 38 -7.05 -22.23 4.79
CA THR A 38 -7.52 -20.95 4.29
C THR A 38 -8.87 -20.70 4.95
N VAL A 39 -8.85 -20.24 6.20
CA VAL A 39 -10.02 -19.63 6.82
C VAL A 39 -10.16 -18.29 6.10
N ARG A 40 -10.86 -18.32 4.97
CA ARG A 40 -11.25 -17.12 4.24
C ARG A 40 -12.17 -16.35 5.17
N PRO A 41 -11.81 -15.15 5.66
CA PRO A 41 -12.75 -14.34 6.41
C PRO A 41 -13.90 -14.04 5.46
N THR A 42 -15.09 -14.53 5.80
CA THR A 42 -16.29 -14.36 4.98
C THR A 42 -16.92 -12.97 5.14
N TYR A 43 -16.55 -12.22 6.18
CA TYR A 43 -17.18 -10.95 6.50
C TYR A 43 -16.51 -9.74 5.82
N THR A 44 -17.33 -9.00 5.08
CA THR A 44 -17.11 -7.60 4.67
C THR A 44 -18.41 -6.85 4.90
N ALA A 45 -18.32 -5.65 5.48
CA ALA A 45 -19.49 -4.79 5.67
C ALA A 45 -19.97 -4.15 4.34
N PHE A 46 -19.13 -4.16 3.31
CA PHE A 46 -19.36 -3.47 2.04
C PHE A 46 -19.14 -4.40 0.83
N PRO A 47 -19.98 -5.44 0.63
CA PRO A 47 -19.80 -6.40 -0.47
C PRO A 47 -19.93 -5.76 -1.87
N ASP A 48 -20.60 -4.61 -1.95
CA ASP A 48 -20.77 -3.78 -3.13
C ASP A 48 -19.50 -3.00 -3.52
N LEU A 49 -18.63 -2.66 -2.56
CA LEU A 49 -17.31 -2.10 -2.81
C LEU A 49 -16.36 -3.20 -3.31
N LYS A 50 -16.45 -3.50 -4.60
CA LYS A 50 -15.66 -4.54 -5.28
C LYS A 50 -14.22 -4.05 -5.49
N SER A 51 -13.25 -4.88 -5.14
CA SER A 51 -11.88 -4.70 -5.60
C SER A 51 -11.74 -5.10 -7.06
N ARG A 52 -10.97 -4.33 -7.82
CA ARG A 52 -10.58 -4.67 -9.18
C ARG A 52 -9.70 -5.91 -9.19
N ASN A 53 -9.67 -6.61 -10.32
CA ASN A 53 -8.69 -7.68 -10.50
C ASN A 53 -7.37 -7.06 -10.93
N TRP A 54 -6.24 -7.53 -10.36
CA TRP A 54 -4.91 -7.06 -10.76
C TRP A 54 -4.59 -7.31 -12.24
N SER A 55 -5.27 -8.28 -12.87
CA SER A 55 -5.22 -8.46 -14.33
C SER A 55 -5.86 -7.31 -15.11
N GLU A 56 -6.90 -6.67 -14.60
CA GLU A 56 -7.58 -5.52 -15.21
C GLU A 56 -6.75 -4.23 -15.06
N ILE A 57 -5.90 -4.17 -14.04
CA ILE A 57 -4.96 -3.05 -13.83
C ILE A 57 -3.87 -3.01 -14.92
N LYS A 58 -3.65 -4.11 -15.65
CA LYS A 58 -2.65 -4.17 -16.74
C LYS A 58 -2.93 -3.18 -17.87
N ASP A 59 -4.18 -2.79 -18.07
CA ASP A 59 -4.58 -1.79 -19.06
C ASP A 59 -4.23 -0.35 -18.63
N GLY A 60 -3.54 -0.18 -17.50
CA GLY A 60 -3.07 1.11 -17.00
C GLY A 60 -4.18 1.99 -16.42
N LYS A 61 -5.40 1.47 -16.27
CA LYS A 61 -6.49 2.22 -15.64
C LYS A 61 -6.36 2.15 -14.12
N ALA A 62 -5.90 3.26 -13.53
CA ALA A 62 -5.92 3.46 -12.08
C ALA A 62 -7.36 3.34 -11.51
N ALA A 63 -7.49 3.09 -10.21
CA ALA A 63 -8.82 3.14 -9.60
C ALA A 63 -9.32 4.58 -9.75
N PRO A 64 -10.64 4.79 -9.96
CA PRO A 64 -11.17 6.13 -9.82
C PRO A 64 -10.87 6.61 -8.39
N VAL A 65 -9.99 7.61 -8.28
CA VAL A 65 -9.76 8.34 -7.03
C VAL A 65 -10.75 9.51 -7.03
N PRO A 66 -11.42 9.80 -5.90
CA PRO A 66 -12.26 10.98 -5.78
C PRO A 66 -11.47 12.24 -6.18
N PRO A 67 -12.12 13.25 -6.79
CA PRO A 67 -11.44 14.49 -7.12
C PRO A 67 -10.93 15.15 -5.84
N ALA A 68 -9.64 15.52 -5.82
CA ALA A 68 -9.04 16.24 -4.69
C ALA A 68 -9.81 17.54 -4.40
N PRO A 69 -10.00 17.92 -3.13
CA PRO A 69 -10.62 19.19 -2.80
C PRO A 69 -9.75 20.35 -3.29
N ALA A 70 -10.37 21.38 -3.87
CA ALA A 70 -9.66 22.59 -4.28
C ALA A 70 -9.19 23.37 -3.04
N ILE A 71 -7.91 23.73 -3.01
CA ILE A 71 -7.32 24.54 -1.93
C ILE A 71 -7.21 25.98 -2.41
N ALA A 72 -7.78 26.92 -1.65
CA ALA A 72 -7.71 28.34 -1.95
C ALA A 72 -6.27 28.88 -1.82
N ALA A 73 -5.93 29.90 -2.61
CA ALA A 73 -4.59 30.50 -2.60
C ALA A 73 -4.22 31.12 -1.24
N ASP A 74 -5.21 31.58 -0.47
CA ASP A 74 -5.11 32.16 0.87
C ASP A 74 -5.31 31.13 1.99
N ALA A 75 -5.40 29.83 1.67
CA ALA A 75 -5.56 28.78 2.67
C ALA A 75 -4.47 28.82 3.75
N PRO A 76 -4.79 28.44 5.01
CA PRO A 76 -3.81 28.37 6.09
C PRO A 76 -2.60 27.51 5.71
N PRO A 77 -1.36 27.85 6.13
CA PRO A 77 -0.16 27.11 5.77
C PRO A 77 -0.24 25.60 6.07
N LEU A 78 -0.84 25.23 7.21
CA LEU A 78 -1.04 23.82 7.58
C LEU A 78 -1.91 23.06 6.57
N LEU A 79 -2.93 23.69 6.01
CA LEU A 79 -3.81 23.05 5.03
C LEU A 79 -3.07 22.79 3.72
N LYS A 80 -2.23 23.74 3.28
CA LYS A 80 -1.37 23.59 2.10
C LYS A 80 -0.37 22.43 2.27
N VAL A 81 0.31 22.36 3.43
CA VAL A 81 1.24 21.26 3.72
C VAL A 81 0.53 19.90 3.71
N ARG A 82 -0.66 19.81 4.31
CA ARG A 82 -1.45 18.56 4.30
C ARG A 82 -1.91 18.17 2.90
N TYR A 83 -2.24 19.14 2.06
CA TYR A 83 -2.58 18.90 0.66
C TYR A 83 -1.39 18.33 -0.11
N GLU A 84 -0.21 18.93 0.00
CA GLU A 84 1.01 18.40 -0.63
C GLU A 84 1.37 17.01 -0.10
N GLN A 85 1.23 16.77 1.22
CA GLN A 85 1.45 15.45 1.81
C GLN A 85 0.49 14.39 1.23
N PHE A 86 -0.77 14.77 0.98
CA PHE A 86 -1.74 13.91 0.32
C PHE A 86 -1.32 13.60 -1.13
N GLN A 87 -0.86 14.60 -1.89
CA GLN A 87 -0.38 14.40 -3.27
C GLN A 87 0.82 13.45 -3.32
N GLU A 88 1.81 13.65 -2.46
CA GLU A 88 2.96 12.73 -2.34
C GLU A 88 2.52 11.32 -1.94
N GLY A 89 1.51 11.20 -1.09
CA GLY A 89 0.90 9.92 -0.72
C GLY A 89 0.26 9.20 -1.91
N LEU A 90 -0.42 9.92 -2.80
CA LEU A 90 -0.95 9.35 -4.05
C LEU A 90 0.17 8.92 -5.00
N ALA A 91 1.18 9.77 -5.21
CA ALA A 91 2.31 9.45 -6.06
C ALA A 91 3.07 8.20 -5.59
N PHE A 92 3.21 8.03 -4.27
CA PHE A 92 3.77 6.81 -3.68
C PHE A 92 2.92 5.58 -4.02
N GLN A 93 1.59 5.65 -3.89
CA GLN A 93 0.69 4.54 -4.21
C GLN A 93 0.78 4.15 -5.69
N ASP A 94 0.77 5.14 -6.58
CA ASP A 94 0.92 4.93 -8.03
C ASP A 94 2.23 4.23 -8.36
N ARG A 95 3.33 4.62 -7.70
CA ARG A 95 4.64 3.99 -7.89
C ARG A 95 4.67 2.54 -7.40
N VAL A 96 4.03 2.24 -6.26
CA VAL A 96 3.94 0.86 -5.77
C VAL A 96 3.05 0.01 -6.69
N GLU A 97 1.96 0.56 -7.21
CA GLU A 97 1.12 -0.12 -8.21
C GLU A 97 1.89 -0.43 -9.48
N GLU A 98 2.76 0.47 -9.93
CA GLU A 98 3.67 0.23 -11.04
C GLU A 98 4.66 -0.90 -10.74
N ILE A 99 5.27 -0.91 -9.55
CA ILE A 99 6.17 -1.99 -9.09
C ILE A 99 5.45 -3.35 -9.09
N ILE A 100 4.21 -3.39 -8.60
CA ILE A 100 3.36 -4.60 -8.60
C ILE A 100 3.08 -5.03 -10.04
N ARG A 101 2.71 -4.09 -10.92
CA ARG A 101 2.43 -4.35 -12.34
C ARG A 101 3.64 -4.92 -13.07
N LEU A 102 4.84 -4.45 -12.76
CA LEU A 102 6.10 -4.95 -13.31
C LEU A 102 6.54 -6.30 -12.71
N GLY A 103 5.85 -6.80 -11.69
CA GLY A 103 6.16 -8.08 -11.05
C GLY A 103 7.42 -8.05 -10.18
N VAL A 104 7.96 -6.85 -9.89
CA VAL A 104 9.19 -6.67 -9.09
C VAL A 104 8.88 -6.26 -7.64
N TYR A 105 7.65 -6.54 -7.19
CA TYR A 105 7.22 -6.24 -5.83
C TYR A 105 7.99 -7.07 -4.79
N ASP A 106 8.46 -6.35 -3.77
CA ASP A 106 9.24 -6.87 -2.66
C ASP A 106 8.45 -6.78 -1.35
N SER A 107 8.40 -7.90 -0.62
CA SER A 107 7.65 -8.04 0.62
C SER A 107 8.13 -7.09 1.73
N ARG A 108 9.36 -6.55 1.61
CA ARG A 108 9.86 -5.51 2.52
C ARG A 108 9.03 -4.22 2.46
N SER A 109 8.34 -3.93 1.36
CA SER A 109 7.50 -2.73 1.19
C SER A 109 6.06 -2.92 1.68
N PHE A 110 5.72 -4.08 2.24
CA PHE A 110 4.36 -4.42 2.65
C PHE A 110 3.80 -3.48 3.72
N ARG A 111 4.58 -3.20 4.76
CA ARG A 111 4.12 -2.39 5.89
C ARG A 111 3.98 -0.93 5.51
N GLU A 112 4.94 -0.43 4.72
CA GLU A 112 4.94 0.92 4.19
C GLU A 112 3.73 1.14 3.29
N TYR A 113 3.39 0.19 2.41
CA TYR A 113 2.21 0.32 1.57
C TYR A 113 0.90 0.39 2.37
N LEU A 114 0.70 -0.48 3.37
CA LEU A 114 -0.50 -0.44 4.22
C LEU A 114 -0.60 0.87 5.02
N SER A 115 0.52 1.33 5.58
CA SER A 115 0.60 2.57 6.34
C SER A 115 0.29 3.77 5.46
N MET A 116 1.00 3.92 4.34
CA MET A 116 0.82 5.03 3.41
C MET A 116 -0.59 5.05 2.84
N THR A 117 -1.14 3.90 2.45
CA THR A 117 -2.54 3.81 2.01
C THR A 117 -3.49 4.35 3.08
N THR A 118 -3.35 3.91 4.32
CA THR A 118 -4.21 4.38 5.42
C THR A 118 -4.09 5.88 5.65
N GLU A 119 -2.88 6.40 5.75
CA GLU A 119 -2.63 7.80 6.07
C GLU A 119 -3.04 8.74 4.93
N THR A 120 -2.76 8.39 3.67
CA THR A 120 -3.15 9.21 2.49
C THR A 120 -4.66 9.41 2.44
N TYR A 121 -5.48 8.36 2.58
CA TYR A 121 -6.93 8.51 2.51
C TYR A 121 -7.54 9.17 3.75
N ARG A 122 -6.93 9.01 4.93
CA ARG A 122 -7.31 9.77 6.14
C ARG A 122 -7.01 11.25 6.00
N LEU A 123 -5.84 11.60 5.45
CA LEU A 123 -5.47 12.98 5.14
C LEU A 123 -6.45 13.58 4.12
N ALA A 124 -6.72 12.87 3.03
CA ALA A 124 -7.67 13.32 1.99
C ALA A 124 -9.06 13.61 2.59
N ALA A 125 -9.59 12.71 3.41
CA ALA A 125 -10.85 12.95 4.10
C ALA A 125 -10.76 14.10 5.11
N GLY A 126 -9.61 14.31 5.75
CA GLY A 126 -9.37 15.43 6.66
C GLY A 126 -9.32 16.80 5.96
N LEU A 127 -9.11 16.83 4.64
CA LEU A 127 -9.20 18.06 3.82
C LEU A 127 -10.65 18.43 3.49
N GLU A 128 -11.61 17.53 3.69
CA GLU A 128 -13.03 17.79 3.44
C GLU A 128 -13.71 18.37 4.69
N GLU A 129 -14.33 19.54 4.50
CA GLU A 129 -15.08 20.22 5.57
C GLU A 129 -16.32 19.43 5.99
N LYS A 130 -17.08 18.92 5.00
CA LYS A 130 -18.36 18.24 5.23
C LYS A 130 -18.15 16.74 5.42
N PRO A 131 -18.67 16.12 6.49
CA PRO A 131 -18.57 14.67 6.70
C PRO A 131 -19.07 13.85 5.50
N ALA A 132 -20.15 14.28 4.83
CA ALA A 132 -20.67 13.59 3.64
C ALA A 132 -19.66 13.53 2.49
N LYS A 133 -18.79 14.54 2.33
CA LYS A 133 -17.74 14.56 1.31
C LYS A 133 -16.55 13.67 1.67
N ARG A 134 -16.43 13.23 2.92
CA ARG A 134 -15.39 12.29 3.36
C ARG A 134 -15.66 10.86 2.93
N VAL A 135 -16.93 10.50 2.73
CA VAL A 135 -17.38 9.13 2.45
C VAL A 135 -16.67 8.53 1.22
N PRO A 136 -16.59 9.21 0.06
CA PRO A 136 -15.90 8.66 -1.11
C PRO A 136 -14.42 8.32 -0.87
N TRP A 137 -13.72 9.08 -0.02
CA TRP A 137 -12.31 8.82 0.33
C TRP A 137 -12.16 7.54 1.15
N TYR A 138 -13.05 7.32 2.13
CA TYR A 138 -13.06 6.09 2.92
C TYR A 138 -13.51 4.88 2.09
N GLU A 139 -14.46 5.04 1.17
CA GLU A 139 -14.84 3.97 0.23
C GLU A 139 -13.67 3.57 -0.66
N THR A 140 -12.93 4.56 -1.18
CA THR A 140 -11.73 4.32 -1.99
C THR A 140 -10.65 3.59 -1.19
N ARG A 141 -10.41 3.98 0.08
CA ARG A 141 -9.50 3.27 0.98
C ARG A 141 -9.88 1.79 1.16
N VAL A 142 -11.17 1.50 1.37
CA VAL A 142 -11.66 0.12 1.49
C VAL A 142 -11.40 -0.67 0.20
N VAL A 143 -11.69 -0.08 -0.96
CA VAL A 143 -11.44 -0.71 -2.27
C VAL A 143 -9.94 -1.02 -2.45
N ARG A 144 -9.05 -0.06 -2.18
CA ARG A 144 -7.59 -0.24 -2.29
C ARG A 144 -7.07 -1.35 -1.36
N LEU A 145 -7.54 -1.38 -0.11
CA LEU A 145 -7.14 -2.42 0.84
C LEU A 145 -7.68 -3.81 0.45
N LYS A 146 -8.86 -3.89 -0.17
CA LYS A 146 -9.36 -5.15 -0.75
C LYS A 146 -8.56 -5.61 -1.96
N GLU A 147 -8.10 -4.70 -2.80
CA GLU A 147 -7.20 -5.00 -3.92
C GLU A 147 -5.88 -5.57 -3.38
N PHE A 148 -5.27 -4.89 -2.43
CA PHE A 148 -4.02 -5.33 -1.84
C PHE A 148 -4.15 -6.62 -1.03
N GLU A 149 -5.25 -6.84 -0.30
CA GLU A 149 -5.52 -8.13 0.36
C GLU A 149 -5.52 -9.28 -0.65
N LYS A 150 -6.22 -9.12 -1.79
CA LYS A 150 -6.23 -10.14 -2.86
C LYS A 150 -4.85 -10.41 -3.43
N PHE A 151 -4.05 -9.35 -3.64
CA PHE A 151 -2.67 -9.49 -4.12
C PHE A 151 -1.81 -10.32 -3.17
N ILE A 152 -1.88 -10.00 -1.87
CA ILE A 152 -1.12 -10.67 -0.83
C ILE A 152 -1.63 -12.10 -0.61
N GLU A 153 -2.93 -12.34 -0.72
CA GLU A 153 -3.49 -13.70 -0.68
C GLU A 153 -2.87 -14.59 -1.77
N MET A 154 -2.81 -14.10 -3.00
CA MET A 154 -2.17 -14.81 -4.11
C MET A 154 -0.68 -15.05 -3.86
N ARG A 155 0.06 -14.08 -3.31
CA ARG A 155 1.49 -14.25 -3.02
C ARG A 155 1.75 -15.24 -1.90
N VAL A 156 0.94 -15.23 -0.83
CA VAL A 156 1.01 -16.21 0.25
C VAL A 156 0.70 -17.62 -0.26
N GLN A 157 -0.32 -17.77 -1.13
CA GLN A 157 -0.66 -19.07 -1.72
C GLN A 157 0.47 -19.66 -2.58
N ASN A 158 1.27 -18.79 -3.22
CA ASN A 158 2.42 -19.20 -4.02
C ASN A 158 3.74 -19.23 -3.23
N GLY A 159 3.72 -19.02 -1.92
CA GLY A 159 4.91 -19.07 -1.06
C GLY A 159 5.86 -17.86 -1.19
N PHE A 160 5.45 -16.79 -1.87
CA PHE A 160 6.25 -15.55 -1.99
C PHE A 160 6.17 -14.65 -0.77
N ASP A 161 5.11 -14.79 0.03
CA ASP A 161 4.87 -14.00 1.23
C ASP A 161 4.55 -14.88 2.44
N PRO A 162 4.94 -14.46 3.65
CA PRO A 162 4.58 -15.16 4.88
C PRO A 162 3.07 -14.99 5.17
N PRO A 163 2.35 -16.00 5.71
CA PRO A 163 0.91 -15.92 6.01
C PRO A 163 0.49 -14.75 6.90
N GLN A 164 1.40 -14.26 7.74
CA GLN A 164 1.21 -13.10 8.61
C GLN A 164 0.88 -11.83 7.82
N ASN A 165 1.43 -11.67 6.61
CA ASN A 165 1.12 -10.52 5.75
C ASN A 165 -0.35 -10.52 5.33
N LEU A 166 -0.92 -11.68 5.02
CA LEU A 166 -2.35 -11.78 4.69
C LEU A 166 -3.24 -11.42 5.89
N HIS A 167 -2.88 -11.84 7.10
CA HIS A 167 -3.60 -11.45 8.31
C HIS A 167 -3.52 -9.94 8.58
N ALA A 168 -2.36 -9.33 8.39
CA ALA A 168 -2.19 -7.89 8.52
C ALA A 168 -3.01 -7.11 7.48
N ALA A 169 -3.01 -7.55 6.22
CA ALA A 169 -3.82 -6.93 5.17
C ALA A 169 -5.32 -6.98 5.49
N ARG A 170 -5.80 -8.14 5.96
CA ARG A 170 -7.19 -8.34 6.42
C ARG A 170 -7.56 -7.44 7.59
N PHE A 171 -6.68 -7.36 8.58
CA PHE A 171 -6.86 -6.49 9.73
C PHE A 171 -7.00 -5.03 9.30
N SER A 172 -6.09 -4.54 8.46
CA SER A 172 -6.14 -3.17 7.93
C SER A 172 -7.41 -2.90 7.12
N ARG A 173 -7.86 -3.84 6.28
CA ARG A 173 -9.14 -3.73 5.56
C ARG A 173 -10.31 -3.62 6.54
N LEU A 174 -10.42 -4.53 7.50
CA LEU A 174 -11.51 -4.53 8.48
C LEU A 174 -11.55 -3.23 9.30
N GLN A 175 -10.39 -2.70 9.66
CA GLN A 175 -10.30 -1.39 10.30
C GLN A 175 -10.86 -0.28 9.40
N ALA A 176 -10.50 -0.26 8.11
CA ALA A 176 -11.03 0.75 7.18
C ALA A 176 -12.56 0.62 6.98
N GLU A 177 -13.09 -0.60 6.99
CA GLU A 177 -14.54 -0.82 6.94
C GLU A 177 -15.24 -0.32 8.22
N ALA A 178 -14.66 -0.58 9.40
CA ALA A 178 -15.17 -0.05 10.66
C ALA A 178 -15.16 1.49 10.67
N ASP A 179 -14.07 2.11 10.23
CA ASP A 179 -13.97 3.57 10.13
C ASP A 179 -15.05 4.14 9.18
N LEU A 180 -15.32 3.48 8.04
CA LEU A 180 -16.35 3.89 7.09
C LEU A 180 -17.78 3.74 7.65
N LEU A 181 -18.07 2.65 8.37
CA LEU A 181 -19.36 2.46 9.05
C LEU A 181 -19.61 3.59 10.06
N GLN A 182 -18.59 3.93 10.86
CA GLN A 182 -18.69 5.01 11.83
C GLN A 182 -18.99 6.36 11.14
N LEU A 183 -18.24 6.69 10.08
CA LEU A 183 -18.48 7.92 9.32
C LEU A 183 -19.88 7.97 8.71
N LYS A 184 -20.39 6.85 8.16
CA LYS A 184 -21.74 6.79 7.60
C LYS A 184 -22.81 7.04 8.66
N ALA A 185 -22.63 6.50 9.88
CA ALA A 185 -23.54 6.76 11.00
C ALA A 185 -23.50 8.24 11.45
N GLU A 186 -22.32 8.86 11.46
CA GLU A 186 -22.17 10.30 11.75
C GLU A 186 -22.88 11.18 10.72
N VAL A 187 -22.76 10.84 9.43
CA VAL A 187 -23.45 11.54 8.34
C VAL A 187 -24.97 11.40 8.46
N GLU A 188 -25.48 10.20 8.76
CA GLU A 188 -26.92 9.99 8.96
C GLU A 188 -27.45 10.80 10.15
N LYS A 189 -26.70 10.83 11.27
CA LYS A 189 -27.07 11.63 12.45
C LYS A 189 -27.10 13.13 12.15
N ALA A 190 -26.17 13.63 11.35
CA ALA A 190 -26.10 15.05 10.98
C ALA A 190 -27.18 15.48 9.96
N ALA A 191 -27.87 14.53 9.31
CA ALA A 191 -28.93 14.80 8.35
C ALA A 191 -30.34 14.84 8.98
N LYS A 192 -30.48 14.39 10.23
CA LYS A 192 -31.73 14.43 11.02
C LYS A 192 -31.83 15.74 11.78
#